data_AF-A0AAE9J5I8-F1
#
_entry.id   AF-A0AAE9J5I8-F1
#
_cell.length_a   1.000
_cell.length_b   1.000
_cell.length_c   1.000
_cell.angle_alpha   90.00
_cell.angle_beta   90.00
_cell.angle_gamma   90.00
#
_symmetry.space_group_name_H-M   'P 1'
#
loop_
_entity.id
_entity.type
_entity.pdbx_description
1 polymer ?
#
loop_
_entity_poly.entity_id
_entity_poly.type
_entity_poly.pdbx_seq_one_letter_code
_entity_poly.pdbx_strand_id
1 'polypeptide(L)'
;MSLDPQDSIRASARSTTSSSASTSSDSELMSPRAEELLRMQAELRATRTALAEKDKKMTQIQTTVDEEVQELTEKLFQEAYKMVNNAEERREKAEKLLNESRLEVEVLQAEVRALKELISAPGMGQNHFKQTTSPEHKSTLSKLFNGSSNSKKQKEVSEKKKASSLPSTSSYSTKSPEDREQKEADAVEEIDPILFSEFESWRASGHPDKSHPFIDRVLIEEVEPCMLFENSELSSEVMTAIRENRVQLEPLNETKPSIRICSLTNANRFCPYRVRTGDDGSEWHFVSLIARNRIAAVCDFFTCIRYLSQGLIKPGPRDSYFHVVNLRKNMSLAKLGLGFVPRSNIRHN
;
A
#
# COMPACT_ATOMS: atom_id res chain seq x y z
N MET A 1 -28.90 44.40 4.09
CA MET A 1 -30.17 44.15 3.38
C MET A 1 -30.39 42.65 3.44
N SER A 2 -31.36 42.05 4.11
CA SER A 2 -32.49 42.47 4.96
C SER A 2 -32.86 41.22 5.77
N LEU A 3 -32.81 41.29 7.10
CA LEU A 3 -33.95 41.36 8.05
C LEU A 3 -34.48 39.99 8.51
N ASP A 4 -34.01 39.60 9.70
CA ASP A 4 -34.71 38.77 10.69
C ASP A 4 -35.98 39.47 11.22
N PRO A 5 -36.98 38.72 11.69
CA PRO A 5 -37.91 39.21 12.69
C PRO A 5 -37.78 38.44 14.02
N GLN A 6 -37.28 39.15 15.04
CA GLN A 6 -37.52 38.81 16.44
C GLN A 6 -38.90 39.30 16.87
N ASP A 7 -39.74 38.42 17.40
CA ASP A 7 -40.95 38.80 18.11
C ASP A 7 -40.70 38.81 19.62
N SER A 8 -40.72 40.02 20.17
CA SER A 8 -40.62 40.36 21.58
C SER A 8 -42.03 40.48 22.16
N ILE A 9 -42.44 39.55 23.03
CA ILE A 9 -43.71 39.67 23.76
C ILE A 9 -43.42 40.21 25.15
N ARG A 10 -43.68 41.52 25.30
CA ARG A 10 -43.81 42.25 26.55
C ARG A 10 -45.29 42.21 26.97
N ALA A 11 -45.60 41.69 28.15
CA ALA A 11 -46.93 41.81 28.74
C ALA A 11 -46.85 42.25 30.20
N SER A 12 -47.50 43.40 30.45
CA SER A 12 -47.60 44.13 31.72
C SER A 12 -48.21 43.32 32.86
N ALA A 13 -47.64 43.51 34.04
CA ALA A 13 -48.27 43.25 35.32
C ALA A 13 -49.45 44.22 35.53
N ARG A 14 -50.65 43.69 35.79
CA ARG A 14 -51.71 44.45 36.46
C ARG A 14 -52.41 43.57 37.49
N SER A 15 -52.16 43.91 38.75
CA SER A 15 -52.84 43.38 39.93
C SER A 15 -54.28 43.88 39.99
N THR A 16 -55.23 42.99 40.21
CA THR A 16 -56.54 43.30 40.79
C THR A 16 -56.97 42.14 41.68
N THR A 17 -57.05 42.45 42.97
CA THR A 17 -57.65 41.66 44.04
C THR A 17 -59.18 41.69 43.93
N SER A 18 -59.86 40.56 44.07
CA SER A 18 -61.13 40.48 44.81
C SER A 18 -61.55 39.03 45.02
N SER A 19 -62.32 38.85 46.07
CA SER A 19 -62.42 37.65 46.89
C SER A 19 -63.68 36.83 46.60
N SER A 20 -63.63 35.58 47.06
CA SER A 20 -64.73 34.75 47.58
C SER A 20 -65.86 34.27 46.63
N ALA A 21 -65.82 32.94 46.43
CA ALA A 21 -66.91 31.98 46.62
C ALA A 21 -68.19 32.14 45.79
N SER A 22 -68.34 31.25 44.80
CA SER A 22 -69.60 30.59 44.46
C SER A 22 -69.29 29.29 43.74
N THR A 23 -69.84 28.21 44.25
CA THR A 23 -69.94 26.89 43.62
C THR A 23 -70.60 27.01 42.24
N SER A 24 -69.87 26.70 41.18
CA SER A 24 -70.44 26.38 39.86
C SER A 24 -69.56 25.32 39.22
N SER A 25 -70.12 24.14 39.06
CA SER A 25 -69.58 23.03 38.29
C SER A 25 -69.71 23.36 36.79
N ASP A 26 -68.82 24.22 36.28
CA ASP A 26 -68.62 24.35 34.84
C ASP A 26 -67.41 23.49 34.44
N SER A 27 -67.68 22.19 34.30
CA SER A 27 -66.98 21.38 33.33
C SER A 27 -67.34 21.98 31.97
N GLU A 28 -66.63 23.02 31.54
CA GLU A 28 -66.68 23.49 30.16
C GLU A 28 -66.36 22.28 29.30
N LEU A 29 -67.42 21.70 28.73
CA LEU A 29 -67.35 20.69 27.69
C LEU A 29 -66.64 21.36 26.51
N MET A 30 -65.31 21.27 26.51
CA MET A 30 -64.49 21.67 25.39
C MET A 30 -65.09 21.00 24.16
N SER A 31 -65.48 21.79 23.17
CA SER A 31 -66.03 21.27 21.93
C SER A 31 -65.07 20.19 21.39
N PRO A 32 -65.56 19.05 20.87
CA PRO A 32 -64.69 18.03 20.26
C PRO A 32 -63.71 18.60 19.23
N ARG A 33 -64.07 19.72 18.60
CA ARG A 33 -63.21 20.48 17.69
C ARG A 33 -62.06 21.21 18.39
N ALA A 34 -62.26 21.73 19.60
CA ALA A 34 -61.23 22.37 20.40
C ALA A 34 -60.22 21.34 20.93
N GLU A 35 -60.68 20.16 21.35
CA GLU A 35 -59.83 19.04 21.76
C GLU A 35 -58.98 18.52 20.59
N GLU A 36 -59.59 18.36 19.41
CA GLU A 36 -58.87 17.97 18.19
C GLU A 36 -57.82 19.02 17.78
N LEU A 37 -58.14 20.31 17.85
CA LEU A 37 -57.18 21.38 17.58
C LEU A 37 -56.01 21.36 18.57
N LEU A 38 -56.28 21.10 19.85
CA LEU A 38 -55.24 21.00 20.87
C LEU A 38 -54.30 19.81 20.61
N ARG A 39 -54.87 18.67 20.20
CA ARG A 39 -54.14 17.45 19.82
C ARG A 39 -53.26 17.69 18.60
N MET A 40 -53.82 18.26 17.52
CA MET A 40 -53.06 18.63 16.33
C MET A 40 -51.94 19.63 16.65
N GLN A 41 -52.18 20.58 17.55
CA GLN A 41 -51.16 21.54 17.96
C GLN A 41 -50.03 20.88 18.77
N ALA A 42 -50.35 19.89 19.61
CA ALA A 42 -49.37 19.11 20.34
C ALA A 42 -48.52 18.24 19.39
N GLU A 43 -49.16 17.60 18.40
CA GLU A 43 -48.48 16.81 17.38
C GLU A 43 -47.55 17.68 16.52
N LEU A 44 -48.01 18.84 16.04
CA LEU A 44 -47.19 19.80 15.30
C LEU A 44 -45.99 20.31 16.11
N ARG A 45 -46.14 20.47 17.44
CA ARG A 45 -45.01 20.83 18.30
C ARG A 45 -44.01 19.66 18.41
N ALA A 46 -44.49 18.44 18.60
CA ALA A 46 -43.65 17.25 18.68
C ALA A 46 -42.87 16.99 17.37
N THR A 47 -43.52 17.16 16.21
CA THR A 47 -42.85 17.02 14.91
C THR A 47 -41.80 18.11 14.70
N ARG A 48 -42.09 19.36 15.08
CA ARG A 48 -41.11 20.47 15.01
C ARG A 48 -39.88 20.21 15.87
N THR A 49 -40.06 19.71 17.10
CA THR A 49 -38.93 19.38 17.97
C THR A 49 -38.11 18.22 17.42
N ALA A 50 -38.77 17.19 16.87
CA ALA A 50 -38.08 16.05 16.27
C ALA A 50 -37.30 16.46 15.00
N LEU A 51 -37.84 17.39 14.20
CA LEU A 51 -37.16 17.93 13.03
C LEU A 51 -35.91 18.74 13.46
N ALA A 52 -36.04 19.62 14.45
CA ALA A 52 -34.92 20.39 14.98
C ALA A 52 -33.78 19.50 15.53
N GLU A 53 -34.12 18.37 16.18
CA GLU A 53 -33.12 17.40 16.64
C GLU A 53 -32.43 16.70 15.45
N LYS A 54 -33.19 16.35 14.40
CA LYS A 54 -32.62 15.79 13.17
C LYS A 54 -31.71 16.79 12.45
N ASP A 55 -32.10 18.04 12.35
CA ASP A 55 -31.29 19.11 11.72
C ASP A 55 -29.98 19.32 12.49
N LYS A 56 -30.01 19.24 13.82
CA LYS A 56 -28.81 19.30 14.66
C LYS A 56 -27.89 18.10 14.39
N LYS A 57 -28.43 16.88 14.33
CA LYS A 57 -27.65 15.67 14.01
C LYS A 57 -27.07 15.73 12.59
N MET A 58 -27.85 16.21 11.62
CA MET A 58 -27.40 16.40 10.25
C MET A 58 -26.23 17.38 10.18
N THR A 59 -26.34 18.51 10.88
CA THR A 59 -25.26 19.51 10.94
C THR A 59 -24.00 18.93 11.59
N GLN A 60 -24.15 18.13 12.65
CA GLN A 60 -23.02 17.47 13.31
C GLN A 60 -22.31 16.46 12.40
N ILE A 61 -23.09 15.64 11.68
CA ILE A 61 -22.53 14.69 10.71
C ILE A 61 -21.80 15.44 9.60
N GLN A 62 -22.39 16.52 9.08
CA GLN A 62 -21.75 17.35 8.05
C GLN A 62 -20.40 17.89 8.53
N THR A 63 -20.35 18.46 9.75
CA THR A 63 -19.09 18.98 10.30
C THR A 63 -18.03 17.91 10.48
N THR A 64 -18.41 16.71 10.95
CA THR A 64 -17.45 15.60 11.10
C THR A 64 -16.92 15.11 9.76
N VAL A 65 -17.80 14.99 8.75
CA VAL A 65 -17.37 14.61 7.40
C VAL A 65 -16.46 15.67 6.79
N ASP A 66 -16.76 16.96 6.98
CA ASP A 66 -15.93 18.05 6.47
C ASP A 66 -14.53 18.04 7.12
N GLU A 67 -14.44 17.77 8.42
CA GLU A 67 -13.18 17.61 9.15
C GLU A 67 -12.36 16.42 8.64
N GLU A 68 -12.99 15.24 8.45
CA GLU A 68 -12.31 14.05 7.92
C GLU A 68 -11.82 14.25 6.49
N VAL A 69 -12.62 14.93 5.65
CA VAL A 69 -12.24 15.29 4.28
C VAL A 69 -11.05 16.25 4.29
N GLN A 70 -11.05 17.24 5.18
CA GLN A 70 -9.94 18.16 5.32
C GLN A 70 -8.65 17.45 5.77
N GLU A 71 -8.73 16.57 6.77
CA GLU A 71 -7.57 15.81 7.27
C GLU A 71 -7.01 14.88 6.18
N LEU A 72 -7.87 14.17 5.46
CA LEU A 72 -7.45 13.31 4.35
C LEU A 72 -6.80 14.12 3.23
N THR A 73 -7.37 15.27 2.90
CA THR A 73 -6.83 16.19 1.89
C THR A 73 -5.45 16.68 2.29
N GLU A 74 -5.25 17.04 3.55
CA GLU A 74 -3.94 17.47 4.07
C GLU A 74 -2.90 16.34 3.97
N LYS A 75 -3.25 15.11 4.39
CA LYS A 75 -2.36 13.95 4.27
C LYS A 75 -1.99 13.63 2.83
N LEU A 76 -2.94 13.76 1.90
CA LEU A 76 -2.68 13.57 0.47
C LEU A 76 -1.69 14.60 -0.07
N PHE A 77 -1.83 15.88 0.30
CA PHE A 77 -0.89 16.92 -0.10
C PHE A 77 0.51 16.71 0.49
N GLN A 78 0.60 16.32 1.77
CA GLN A 78 1.87 16.02 2.41
C GLN A 78 2.59 14.84 1.74
N GLU A 79 1.87 13.76 1.42
CA GLU A 79 2.46 12.60 0.74
C GLU A 79 2.86 12.93 -0.71
N ALA A 80 2.05 13.71 -1.44
CA ALA A 80 2.40 14.20 -2.77
C ALA A 80 3.68 15.05 -2.72
N TYR A 81 3.79 15.98 -1.77
CA TYR A 81 4.98 16.82 -1.59
C TYR A 81 6.22 15.97 -1.28
N LYS A 82 6.10 14.99 -0.38
CA LYS A 82 7.16 14.04 -0.06
C LYS A 82 7.59 13.22 -1.26
N MET A 83 6.66 12.75 -2.08
CA MET A 83 6.96 11.99 -3.30
C MET A 83 7.74 12.84 -4.31
N VAL A 84 7.34 14.09 -4.51
CA VAL A 84 8.03 15.04 -5.41
C VAL A 84 9.44 15.31 -4.92
N ASN A 85 9.63 15.64 -3.64
CA ASN A 85 10.95 15.90 -3.07
C ASN A 85 11.87 14.67 -3.16
N ASN A 86 11.34 13.48 -2.88
CA ASN A 86 12.11 12.23 -3.02
C ASN A 86 12.50 11.94 -4.47
N ALA A 87 11.70 12.39 -5.45
CA ALA A 87 12.04 12.26 -6.86
C ALA A 87 13.09 13.30 -7.26
N GLU A 88 12.98 14.53 -6.77
CA GLU A 88 13.93 15.60 -7.01
C GLU A 88 15.30 15.31 -6.41
N GLU A 89 15.38 14.85 -5.16
CA GLU A 89 16.63 14.43 -4.53
C GLU A 89 17.30 13.28 -5.31
N ARG A 90 16.49 12.35 -5.85
CA ARG A 90 17.01 11.26 -6.70
C ARG A 90 17.54 11.79 -8.03
N ARG A 91 16.85 12.76 -8.64
CA ARG A 91 17.28 13.42 -9.88
C ARG A 91 18.60 14.16 -9.66
N GLU A 92 18.70 14.95 -8.59
CA GLU A 92 19.92 15.70 -8.26
C GLU A 92 21.12 14.77 -8.05
N LYS A 93 20.94 13.66 -7.32
CA LYS A 93 21.99 12.65 -7.14
C LYS A 93 22.42 12.01 -8.47
N ALA A 94 21.47 11.72 -9.36
CA ALA A 94 21.76 11.15 -10.68
C ALA A 94 22.49 12.15 -11.59
N GLU A 95 22.05 13.41 -11.61
CA GLU A 95 22.71 14.49 -12.37
C GLU A 95 24.15 14.73 -11.88
N LYS A 96 24.38 14.68 -10.57
CA LYS A 96 25.73 14.79 -10.00
C LYS A 96 26.64 13.65 -10.46
N LEU A 97 26.18 12.40 -10.35
CA LEU A 97 26.95 11.23 -10.78
C LEU A 97 27.21 11.25 -12.30
N LEU A 98 26.24 11.69 -13.10
CA LEU A 98 26.41 11.85 -14.54
C LEU A 98 27.50 12.89 -14.85
N ASN A 99 27.52 14.01 -14.13
CA ASN A 99 28.54 15.03 -14.31
C ASN A 99 29.94 14.53 -13.91
N GLU A 100 30.06 13.78 -12.81
CA GLU A 100 31.32 13.16 -12.39
C GLU A 100 31.83 12.16 -13.44
N SER A 101 30.97 11.28 -13.95
CA SER A 101 31.34 10.33 -15.00
C SER A 101 31.70 11.02 -16.32
N ARG A 102 31.00 12.11 -16.68
CA ARG A 102 31.32 12.90 -17.87
C ARG A 102 32.72 13.51 -17.77
N LEU A 103 33.08 14.06 -16.61
CA LEU A 103 34.43 14.60 -16.37
C LEU A 103 35.50 13.50 -16.48
N GLU A 104 35.23 12.31 -15.95
CA GLU A 104 36.14 11.15 -16.07
C GLU A 104 36.36 10.74 -17.53
N VAL A 105 35.28 10.68 -18.33
CA VAL A 105 35.36 10.41 -19.77
C VAL A 105 36.17 11.47 -20.50
N GLU A 106 36.01 12.76 -20.17
CA GLU A 106 36.77 13.84 -20.78
C GLU A 106 38.28 13.72 -20.49
N VAL A 107 38.65 13.36 -19.25
CA VAL A 107 40.05 13.10 -18.87
C VAL A 107 40.62 11.91 -19.63
N LEU A 108 39.92 10.77 -19.65
CA LEU A 108 40.35 9.57 -20.37
C LEU A 108 40.47 9.82 -21.88
N GLN A 109 39.56 10.60 -22.47
CA GLN A 109 39.66 10.99 -23.88
C GLN A 109 40.88 11.86 -24.15
N ALA A 110 41.25 12.76 -23.23
CA ALA A 110 42.45 13.57 -23.34
C ALA A 110 43.72 12.71 -23.25
N GLU A 111 43.76 11.74 -22.33
CA GLU A 111 44.88 10.78 -22.19
C GLU A 111 45.05 9.93 -23.45
N VAL A 112 43.96 9.36 -23.98
CA VAL A 112 43.99 8.57 -25.22
C VAL A 112 44.48 9.42 -26.39
N ARG A 113 44.05 10.69 -26.48
CA ARG A 113 44.52 11.61 -27.52
C ARG A 113 46.02 11.85 -27.42
N ALA A 114 46.53 12.10 -26.22
CA ALA A 114 47.97 12.31 -25.98
C ALA A 114 48.79 11.05 -26.29
N LEU A 115 48.32 9.87 -25.87
CA LEU A 115 48.97 8.59 -26.19
C LEU A 115 48.99 8.33 -27.71
N LYS A 116 47.91 8.65 -28.42
CA LYS A 116 47.83 8.50 -29.87
C LYS A 116 48.82 9.43 -30.58
N GLU A 117 49.01 10.64 -30.08
CA GLU A 117 49.98 11.60 -30.61
C GLU A 117 51.43 11.12 -30.38
N LEU A 118 51.74 10.57 -29.21
CA LEU A 118 53.05 9.95 -28.92
C LEU A 118 53.35 8.78 -29.85
N ILE A 119 52.36 7.94 -30.16
CA ILE A 119 52.51 6.80 -31.08
C ILE A 119 52.65 7.26 -32.54
N SER A 120 51.96 8.35 -32.91
CA SER A 120 51.92 8.86 -34.29
C SER A 120 53.08 9.81 -34.62
N ALA A 121 53.86 10.25 -33.62
CA ALA A 121 55.05 11.06 -33.81
C ALA A 121 56.12 10.26 -34.62
N PRO A 122 56.52 10.74 -35.82
CA PRO A 122 57.50 10.03 -36.63
C PRO A 122 58.89 10.13 -35.99
N GLY A 123 59.41 9.03 -35.43
CA GLY A 123 60.79 8.99 -34.95
C GLY A 123 61.16 8.03 -33.80
N MET A 124 60.24 7.32 -33.16
CA MET A 124 60.57 6.40 -32.05
C MET A 124 60.02 4.97 -32.23
N GLY A 125 60.08 4.45 -33.47
CA GLY A 125 59.49 3.14 -33.81
C GLY A 125 60.43 1.93 -33.79
N GLN A 126 61.74 2.08 -33.58
CA GLN A 126 62.65 0.93 -33.54
C GLN A 126 63.75 1.16 -32.52
N ASN A 127 63.97 0.15 -31.67
CA ASN A 127 64.96 0.09 -30.59
C ASN A 127 64.48 0.74 -29.29
N HIS A 128 63.69 0.03 -28.48
CA HIS A 128 63.86 -0.09 -27.03
C HIS A 128 62.73 -0.95 -26.44
N PHE A 129 62.69 -2.25 -26.79
CA PHE A 129 61.93 -3.25 -26.02
C PHE A 129 62.82 -4.41 -25.56
N LYS A 130 64.13 -4.18 -25.42
CA LYS A 130 65.03 -5.11 -24.73
C LYS A 130 66.01 -4.32 -23.89
N GLN A 131 65.82 -4.44 -22.57
CA GLN A 131 66.83 -4.27 -21.53
C GLN A 131 67.39 -2.85 -21.34
N THR A 132 66.94 -2.15 -20.30
CA THR A 132 67.83 -1.59 -19.25
C THR A 132 67.02 -1.05 -18.08
N THR A 133 67.70 -1.08 -16.94
CA THR A 133 67.35 -0.67 -15.58
C THR A 133 66.66 0.69 -15.44
N SER A 134 65.65 0.70 -14.58
CA SER A 134 65.04 1.88 -13.93
C SER A 134 66.07 2.90 -13.43
N PRO A 135 65.88 4.20 -13.75
CA PRO A 135 66.24 5.30 -12.86
C PRO A 135 64.99 5.95 -12.28
N GLU A 136 65.04 6.16 -10.97
CA GLU A 136 64.00 6.71 -10.12
C GLU A 136 63.57 8.13 -10.53
N HIS A 137 62.28 8.34 -10.80
CA HIS A 137 61.65 9.63 -10.60
C HIS A 137 60.49 9.50 -9.62
N LYS A 138 60.65 10.26 -8.53
CA LYS A 138 59.81 10.31 -7.33
C LYS A 138 58.37 10.70 -7.67
N SER A 139 57.42 9.82 -7.37
CA SER A 139 56.00 10.17 -7.21
C SER A 139 55.59 9.92 -5.76
N THR A 140 55.30 11.01 -5.06
CA THR A 140 55.02 11.13 -3.63
C THR A 140 53.59 10.71 -3.28
N LEU A 141 53.17 9.47 -3.54
CA LEU A 141 51.82 9.01 -3.14
C LEU A 141 51.73 7.59 -2.55
N SER A 142 52.85 6.86 -2.43
CA SER A 142 52.87 5.46 -1.96
C SER A 142 53.07 5.28 -0.44
N LYS A 143 52.87 6.31 0.39
CA LYS A 143 53.09 6.26 1.85
C LYS A 143 51.85 6.05 2.73
N LEU A 144 50.67 5.79 2.17
CA LEU A 144 49.45 5.66 2.99
C LEU A 144 48.95 4.23 3.22
N PHE A 145 49.51 3.22 2.57
CA PHE A 145 49.02 1.85 2.70
C PHE A 145 50.18 0.85 2.79
N ASN A 146 50.80 0.75 3.98
CA ASN A 146 51.28 -0.51 4.58
C ASN A 146 52.19 -0.22 5.77
N GLY A 147 51.61 -0.16 6.96
CA GLY A 147 52.34 -0.30 8.21
C GLY A 147 52.29 -1.76 8.66
N SER A 148 53.39 -2.49 8.52
CA SER A 148 53.64 -3.73 9.25
C SER A 148 54.91 -3.54 10.06
N SER A 149 54.79 -3.61 11.39
CA SER A 149 55.93 -3.66 12.30
C SER A 149 55.81 -4.86 13.24
N ASN A 150 56.76 -5.78 13.08
CA ASN A 150 57.09 -6.87 13.98
C ASN A 150 57.78 -6.34 15.26
N SER A 151 57.47 -6.90 16.44
CA SER A 151 58.50 -7.45 17.38
C SER A 151 57.97 -7.95 18.76
N LYS A 152 58.19 -9.26 19.00
CA LYS A 152 58.73 -9.97 20.20
C LYS A 152 58.19 -9.77 21.65
N LYS A 153 57.76 -10.93 22.22
CA LYS A 153 58.01 -11.55 23.57
C LYS A 153 57.76 -10.68 24.83
N GLN A 154 56.98 -11.05 25.87
CA GLN A 154 57.18 -12.17 26.81
C GLN A 154 56.00 -12.30 27.83
N LYS A 155 55.71 -13.56 28.22
CA LYS A 155 55.21 -14.15 29.49
C LYS A 155 54.29 -13.42 30.52
N GLU A 156 53.15 -14.09 30.75
CA GLU A 156 52.58 -14.64 32.01
C GLU A 156 51.70 -13.82 33.01
N VAL A 157 50.51 -14.42 33.25
CA VAL A 157 49.62 -14.46 34.45
C VAL A 157 48.43 -13.49 34.61
N SER A 158 47.27 -14.15 34.80
CA SER A 158 46.04 -13.82 35.55
C SER A 158 44.88 -13.02 34.91
N GLU A 159 43.82 -13.80 34.66
CA GLU A 159 42.40 -13.60 35.05
C GLU A 159 41.53 -12.43 34.55
N LYS A 160 40.36 -12.87 34.06
CA LYS A 160 39.00 -12.29 34.16
C LYS A 160 38.52 -11.28 33.08
N LYS A 161 37.59 -11.85 32.29
CA LYS A 161 36.32 -11.30 31.77
C LYS A 161 36.37 -10.46 30.49
N LYS A 162 35.39 -10.78 29.64
CA LYS A 162 35.24 -10.48 28.21
C LYS A 162 34.79 -9.05 27.94
N ALA A 163 35.21 -8.60 26.74
CA ALA A 163 34.58 -7.64 25.82
C ALA A 163 34.91 -6.13 25.97
N SER A 164 35.93 -5.73 25.20
CA SER A 164 36.27 -4.40 24.66
C SER A 164 35.31 -4.04 23.48
N SER A 165 34.55 -2.94 23.53
CA SER A 165 34.81 -1.58 23.00
C SER A 165 34.64 -1.35 21.47
N LEU A 166 33.54 -0.66 21.13
CA LEU A 166 33.33 0.40 20.09
C LEU A 166 33.46 0.07 18.58
N PRO A 167 32.95 0.92 17.64
CA PRO A 167 31.69 1.68 17.58
C PRO A 167 30.89 1.40 16.26
N SER A 168 29.62 1.84 16.22
CA SER A 168 28.71 1.72 15.07
C SER A 168 29.23 2.47 13.83
N THR A 169 29.51 1.73 12.76
CA THR A 169 29.73 2.30 11.43
C THR A 169 28.39 2.48 10.73
N SER A 170 28.05 3.74 10.49
CA SER A 170 27.07 4.19 9.50
C SER A 170 27.33 3.47 8.18
N SER A 171 26.44 2.56 7.79
CA SER A 171 26.46 1.93 6.48
C SER A 171 26.00 2.94 5.44
N TYR A 172 26.97 3.65 4.87
CA TYR A 172 26.85 4.13 3.50
C TYR A 172 26.43 2.95 2.62
N SER A 173 25.16 2.88 2.25
CA SER A 173 24.67 1.94 1.23
C SER A 173 25.17 2.42 -0.13
N THR A 174 26.43 2.14 -0.44
CA THR A 174 26.85 1.85 -1.81
C THR A 174 25.96 0.72 -2.30
N LYS A 175 24.92 1.05 -3.10
CA LYS A 175 24.14 0.05 -3.83
C LYS A 175 25.13 -0.78 -4.62
N SER A 176 25.18 -2.07 -4.36
CA SER A 176 26.08 -2.96 -5.09
C SER A 176 25.69 -2.95 -6.59
N PRO A 177 26.62 -3.26 -7.50
CA PRO A 177 26.28 -3.51 -8.90
C PRO A 177 25.11 -4.51 -9.05
N GLU A 178 25.03 -5.48 -8.13
CA GLU A 178 23.99 -6.50 -8.04
C GLU A 178 22.59 -5.89 -7.76
N ASP A 179 22.49 -4.87 -6.88
CA ASP A 179 21.23 -4.16 -6.62
C ASP A 179 20.72 -3.38 -7.84
N ARG A 180 21.62 -3.00 -8.76
CA ARG A 180 21.26 -2.29 -9.99
C ARG A 180 20.79 -3.28 -11.06
N GLU A 181 21.51 -4.38 -11.21
CA GLU A 181 21.15 -5.46 -12.15
C GLU A 181 19.79 -6.09 -11.79
N GLN A 182 19.52 -6.36 -10.51
CA GLN A 182 18.21 -6.86 -10.07
C GLN A 182 17.08 -5.87 -10.37
N LYS A 183 17.32 -4.56 -10.21
CA LYS A 183 16.33 -3.53 -10.54
C LYS A 183 16.09 -3.37 -12.03
N GLU A 184 17.15 -3.52 -12.83
CA GLU A 184 17.04 -3.52 -14.29
C GLU A 184 16.26 -4.76 -14.74
N ALA A 185 16.55 -5.94 -14.19
CA ALA A 185 15.80 -7.18 -14.45
C ALA A 185 14.32 -7.08 -14.05
N ASP A 186 14.03 -6.50 -12.88
CA ASP A 186 12.65 -6.28 -12.41
C ASP A 186 11.87 -5.25 -13.26
N ALA A 187 12.57 -4.42 -14.05
CA ALA A 187 11.98 -3.38 -14.90
C ALA A 187 11.68 -3.84 -16.33
N VAL A 188 12.19 -5.01 -16.74
CA VAL A 188 11.92 -5.56 -18.08
C VAL A 188 10.52 -6.15 -18.14
N GLU A 189 9.67 -5.55 -18.98
CA GLU A 189 8.31 -6.03 -19.28
C GLU A 189 8.23 -6.45 -20.75
N GLU A 190 8.60 -7.70 -21.04
CA GLU A 190 8.44 -8.31 -22.36
C GLU A 190 7.14 -9.13 -22.43
N ILE A 191 6.47 -9.04 -23.59
CA ILE A 191 5.24 -9.79 -23.85
C ILE A 191 5.63 -11.14 -24.43
N ASP A 192 5.26 -12.22 -23.74
CA ASP A 192 5.25 -13.56 -24.31
C ASP A 192 4.14 -13.64 -25.39
N PRO A 193 4.47 -13.86 -26.68
CA PRO A 193 3.49 -13.85 -27.75
C PRO A 193 2.50 -15.03 -27.68
N ILE A 194 2.88 -16.16 -27.07
CA ILE A 194 2.03 -17.35 -26.93
C ILE A 194 0.94 -17.07 -25.87
N LEU A 195 1.36 -16.60 -24.70
CA LEU A 195 0.44 -16.25 -23.62
C LEU A 195 -0.42 -15.04 -23.97
N PHE A 196 0.15 -14.07 -24.69
CA PHE A 196 -0.58 -12.89 -25.14
C PHE A 196 -1.68 -13.24 -26.16
N SER A 197 -1.39 -14.09 -27.13
CA SER A 197 -2.40 -14.51 -28.12
C SER A 197 -3.60 -15.21 -27.45
N GLU A 198 -3.35 -16.05 -26.46
CA GLU A 198 -4.43 -16.68 -25.69
C GLU A 198 -5.23 -15.67 -24.86
N PHE A 199 -4.55 -14.72 -24.22
CA PHE A 199 -5.17 -13.61 -23.50
C PHE A 199 -6.04 -12.75 -24.43
N GLU A 200 -5.58 -12.45 -25.65
CA GLU A 200 -6.36 -11.69 -26.63
C GLU A 200 -7.63 -12.45 -27.05
N SER A 201 -7.55 -13.77 -27.25
CA SER A 201 -8.73 -14.62 -27.51
C SER A 201 -9.73 -14.55 -26.35
N TRP A 202 -9.24 -14.62 -25.12
CA TRP A 202 -10.07 -14.53 -23.91
C TRP A 202 -10.77 -13.16 -23.81
N ARG A 203 -10.03 -12.09 -24.06
CA ARG A 203 -10.53 -10.72 -24.07
C ARG A 203 -11.58 -10.51 -25.16
N ALA A 204 -11.34 -10.99 -26.38
CA ALA A 204 -12.27 -10.92 -27.49
C ALA A 204 -13.58 -11.68 -27.21
N SER A 205 -13.51 -12.73 -26.38
CA SER A 205 -14.67 -13.52 -25.92
C SER A 205 -15.47 -12.85 -24.80
N GLY A 206 -15.13 -11.63 -24.40
CA GLY A 206 -15.88 -10.90 -23.37
C GLY A 206 -15.46 -11.22 -21.94
N HIS A 207 -14.21 -11.65 -21.73
CA HIS A 207 -13.65 -11.96 -20.42
C HIS A 207 -14.46 -13.03 -19.64
N PRO A 208 -14.77 -14.19 -20.24
CA PRO A 208 -15.50 -15.25 -19.55
C PRO A 208 -14.74 -15.66 -18.28
N ASP A 209 -15.47 -15.95 -17.19
CA ASP A 209 -14.91 -16.33 -15.90
C ASP A 209 -14.70 -17.85 -15.75
N LYS A 210 -15.16 -18.62 -16.75
CA LYS A 210 -15.07 -20.09 -16.85
C LYS A 210 -15.00 -20.52 -18.31
N SER A 211 -14.58 -21.76 -18.56
CA SER A 211 -14.71 -22.43 -19.87
C SER A 211 -14.00 -21.70 -21.01
N HIS A 212 -12.81 -21.16 -20.74
CA HIS A 212 -11.92 -20.59 -21.75
C HIS A 212 -10.48 -21.03 -21.46
N PRO A 213 -9.69 -21.44 -22.47
CA PRO A 213 -8.32 -21.97 -22.25
C PRO A 213 -7.43 -21.10 -21.36
N PHE A 214 -7.48 -19.77 -21.56
CA PHE A 214 -6.80 -18.80 -20.70
C PHE A 214 -7.15 -18.95 -19.21
N ILE A 215 -8.44 -19.00 -18.89
CA ILE A 215 -8.89 -19.12 -17.50
C ILE A 215 -8.56 -20.50 -16.96
N ASP A 216 -8.81 -21.55 -17.73
CA ASP A 216 -8.54 -22.93 -17.30
C ASP A 216 -7.05 -23.12 -16.98
N ARG A 217 -6.15 -22.52 -17.77
CA ARG A 217 -4.72 -22.48 -17.46
C ARG A 217 -4.44 -21.80 -16.12
N VAL A 218 -4.98 -20.61 -15.90
CA VAL A 218 -4.76 -19.88 -14.64
C VAL A 218 -5.31 -20.63 -13.44
N LEU A 219 -6.44 -21.31 -13.63
CA LEU A 219 -7.03 -22.15 -12.60
C LEU A 219 -6.10 -23.29 -12.19
N ILE A 220 -5.55 -24.02 -13.17
CA ILE A 220 -4.68 -25.18 -12.94
C ILE A 220 -3.29 -24.76 -12.43
N GLU A 221 -2.67 -23.76 -13.03
CA GLU A 221 -1.27 -23.40 -12.77
C GLU A 221 -1.09 -22.57 -11.49
N GLU A 222 -2.08 -21.75 -11.12
CA GLU A 222 -1.97 -20.84 -9.99
C GLU A 222 -3.08 -20.99 -8.94
N VAL A 223 -4.35 -20.94 -9.34
CA VAL A 223 -5.45 -20.89 -8.35
C VAL A 223 -5.56 -22.18 -7.56
N GLU A 224 -5.57 -23.34 -8.21
CA GLU A 224 -5.65 -24.64 -7.54
C GLU A 224 -4.46 -24.86 -6.57
N PRO A 225 -3.20 -24.63 -6.97
CA PRO A 225 -2.08 -24.63 -6.05
C PRO A 225 -2.20 -23.61 -4.91
N CYS A 226 -2.77 -22.42 -5.15
CA CYS A 226 -3.02 -21.44 -4.10
C CYS A 226 -4.13 -21.88 -3.13
N MET A 227 -5.06 -22.72 -3.54
CA MET A 227 -6.15 -23.22 -2.69
C MET A 227 -5.92 -24.63 -2.15
N LEU A 228 -4.78 -25.26 -2.46
CA LEU A 228 -4.43 -26.56 -1.88
C LEU A 228 -4.04 -26.44 -0.40
N PHE A 229 -5.01 -26.61 0.50
CA PHE A 229 -4.85 -26.58 1.94
C PHE A 229 -5.13 -27.97 2.56
N GLU A 230 -4.65 -28.20 3.77
CA GLU A 230 -4.88 -29.46 4.49
C GLU A 230 -6.36 -29.64 4.82
N ASN A 231 -7.03 -28.56 5.28
CA ASN A 231 -8.48 -28.53 5.39
C ASN A 231 -9.12 -28.26 4.03
N SER A 232 -9.36 -29.34 3.29
CA SER A 232 -9.93 -29.30 1.92
C SER A 232 -11.39 -28.83 1.88
N GLU A 233 -12.17 -29.10 2.93
CA GLU A 233 -13.57 -28.67 3.05
C GLU A 233 -13.65 -27.15 3.15
N LEU A 234 -12.98 -26.55 4.17
CA LEU A 234 -12.92 -25.11 4.34
C LEU A 234 -12.28 -24.42 3.13
N SER A 235 -11.28 -25.05 2.50
CA SER A 235 -10.69 -24.49 1.27
C SER A 235 -11.70 -24.40 0.13
N SER A 236 -12.50 -25.44 -0.08
CA SER A 236 -13.55 -25.47 -1.11
C SER A 236 -14.62 -24.42 -0.84
N GLU A 237 -15.02 -24.24 0.42
CA GLU A 237 -15.94 -23.18 0.84
C GLU A 237 -15.36 -21.78 0.56
N VAL A 238 -14.10 -21.54 0.94
CA VAL A 238 -13.41 -20.27 0.66
C VAL A 238 -13.34 -20.03 -0.83
N MET A 239 -12.99 -21.04 -1.63
CA MET A 239 -12.92 -20.92 -3.09
C MET A 239 -14.28 -20.57 -3.71
N THR A 240 -15.35 -21.17 -3.21
CA THR A 240 -16.73 -20.86 -3.62
C THR A 240 -17.10 -19.43 -3.24
N ALA A 241 -16.82 -19.02 -2.00
CA ALA A 241 -17.06 -17.67 -1.52
C ALA A 241 -16.25 -16.61 -2.29
N ILE A 242 -15.04 -16.90 -2.75
CA ILE A 242 -14.25 -16.00 -3.61
C ILE A 242 -14.97 -15.77 -4.95
N ARG A 243 -15.42 -16.85 -5.60
CA ARG A 243 -16.13 -16.76 -6.89
C ARG A 243 -17.42 -15.93 -6.75
N GLU A 244 -18.13 -16.13 -5.66
CA GLU A 244 -19.38 -15.43 -5.33
C GLU A 244 -19.17 -14.04 -4.70
N ASN A 245 -17.92 -13.62 -4.48
CA ASN A 245 -17.58 -12.32 -3.87
C ASN A 245 -18.11 -12.12 -2.44
N ARG A 246 -18.09 -13.17 -1.62
CA ARG A 246 -18.62 -13.18 -0.24
C ARG A 246 -17.56 -13.41 0.84
N VAL A 247 -16.30 -13.60 0.45
CA VAL A 247 -15.20 -13.81 1.41
C VAL A 247 -14.89 -12.52 2.17
N GLN A 248 -14.77 -12.62 3.48
CA GLN A 248 -14.30 -11.53 4.34
C GLN A 248 -13.00 -11.96 5.01
N LEU A 249 -11.99 -11.11 4.96
CA LEU A 249 -10.64 -11.40 5.46
C LEU A 249 -10.15 -10.20 6.25
N GLU A 250 -10.01 -10.37 7.56
CA GLU A 250 -9.74 -9.26 8.48
C GLU A 250 -8.49 -9.51 9.31
N PRO A 251 -7.70 -8.46 9.62
CA PRO A 251 -6.65 -8.55 10.63
C PRO A 251 -7.25 -8.67 12.03
N LEU A 252 -6.55 -9.38 12.91
CA LEU A 252 -6.86 -9.41 14.33
C LEU A 252 -6.08 -8.30 15.04
N ASN A 253 -6.79 -7.44 15.76
CA ASN A 253 -6.19 -6.40 16.60
C ASN A 253 -5.88 -6.94 18.00
N GLU A 254 -5.08 -8.00 18.07
CA GLU A 254 -4.61 -8.57 19.34
C GLU A 254 -3.40 -7.81 19.87
N THR A 255 -3.40 -7.48 21.17
CA THR A 255 -2.28 -6.80 21.84
C THR A 255 -1.02 -7.67 21.91
N LYS A 256 -1.18 -9.00 21.84
CA LYS A 256 -0.07 -9.96 21.81
C LYS A 256 -0.35 -11.04 20.76
N PRO A 257 0.59 -11.31 19.84
CA PRO A 257 0.41 -12.34 18.84
C PRO A 257 0.34 -13.72 19.50
N SER A 258 -0.75 -14.43 19.23
CA SER A 258 -1.00 -15.76 19.76
C SER A 258 -0.67 -16.85 18.73
N ILE A 259 0.01 -17.91 19.18
CA ILE A 259 0.22 -19.11 18.37
C ILE A 259 -1.04 -19.94 18.47
N ARG A 260 -1.61 -20.30 17.32
CA ARG A 260 -2.84 -21.07 17.18
C ARG A 260 -2.68 -22.08 16.04
N ILE A 261 -3.58 -23.05 15.98
CA ILE A 261 -3.71 -23.92 14.81
C ILE A 261 -4.44 -23.10 13.73
N CYS A 262 -3.78 -22.91 12.59
CA CYS A 262 -4.38 -22.27 11.41
C CYS A 262 -5.47 -23.18 10.83
N SER A 263 -6.71 -22.70 10.70
CA SER A 263 -7.86 -23.51 10.29
C SER A 263 -7.75 -24.11 8.88
N LEU A 264 -6.95 -23.50 8.00
CA LEU A 264 -6.72 -23.99 6.63
C LEU A 264 -5.52 -24.93 6.54
N THR A 265 -4.38 -24.54 7.12
CA THR A 265 -3.13 -25.32 6.98
C THR A 265 -2.93 -26.37 8.08
N ASN A 266 -3.83 -26.42 9.07
CA ASN A 266 -3.76 -27.27 10.26
C ASN A 266 -2.41 -27.23 11.02
N ALA A 267 -1.68 -26.12 10.86
CA ALA A 267 -0.33 -25.96 11.37
C ALA A 267 -0.29 -24.94 12.50
N ASN A 268 0.52 -25.21 13.52
CA ASN A 268 0.71 -24.29 14.64
C ASN A 268 1.53 -23.07 14.17
N ARG A 269 0.89 -21.90 14.11
CA ARG A 269 1.45 -20.64 13.56
C ARG A 269 0.87 -19.43 14.28
N PHE A 270 1.55 -18.29 14.14
CA PHE A 270 0.89 -17.01 14.39
C PHE A 270 -0.22 -16.79 13.37
N CYS A 271 -1.44 -16.56 13.85
CA CYS A 271 -2.62 -16.36 13.02
C CYS A 271 -3.17 -14.94 13.24
N PRO A 272 -2.56 -13.91 12.64
CA PRO A 272 -2.98 -12.53 12.83
C PRO A 272 -4.19 -12.14 11.97
N TYR A 273 -4.85 -13.11 11.32
CA TYR A 273 -5.99 -12.86 10.46
C TYR A 273 -7.12 -13.85 10.75
N ARG A 274 -8.33 -13.46 10.37
CA ARG A 274 -9.51 -14.32 10.35
C ARG A 274 -10.22 -14.23 9.01
N VAL A 275 -10.79 -15.35 8.57
CA VAL A 275 -11.58 -15.45 7.33
C VAL A 275 -13.00 -15.94 7.63
N ARG A 276 -13.97 -15.41 6.90
CA ARG A 276 -15.37 -15.84 6.91
C ARG A 276 -15.87 -15.95 5.46
N THR A 277 -16.66 -16.98 5.18
CA THR A 277 -17.11 -17.34 3.81
C THR A 277 -18.55 -16.91 3.52
N GLY A 278 -19.27 -16.31 4.47
CA GLY A 278 -20.70 -15.97 4.34
C GLY A 278 -21.13 -14.75 5.16
N ASP A 279 -22.46 -14.63 5.32
CA ASP A 279 -23.13 -13.49 5.95
C ASP A 279 -22.94 -13.48 7.48
N ASP A 280 -23.59 -12.52 8.15
CA ASP A 280 -23.54 -12.32 9.59
C ASP A 280 -24.17 -13.50 10.35
N GLY A 281 -23.36 -14.53 10.56
CA GLY A 281 -23.73 -15.78 11.19
C GLY A 281 -22.73 -16.91 10.91
N SER A 282 -21.95 -16.81 9.83
CA SER A 282 -20.89 -17.76 9.54
C SER A 282 -19.74 -17.65 10.55
N GLU A 283 -19.14 -18.79 10.89
CA GLU A 283 -18.02 -18.87 11.83
C GLU A 283 -16.77 -18.17 11.29
N TRP A 284 -16.01 -17.52 12.18
CA TRP A 284 -14.71 -16.96 11.86
C TRP A 284 -13.62 -18.01 12.05
N HIS A 285 -12.80 -18.20 11.01
CA HIS A 285 -11.69 -19.13 11.04
C HIS A 285 -10.36 -18.38 11.12
N PHE A 286 -9.51 -18.75 12.08
CA PHE A 286 -8.20 -18.13 12.26
C PHE A 286 -7.21 -18.65 11.21
N VAL A 287 -6.53 -17.73 10.52
CA VAL A 287 -5.62 -18.09 9.43
C VAL A 287 -4.26 -17.43 9.58
N SER A 288 -3.22 -18.16 9.18
CA SER A 288 -1.84 -17.67 9.17
C SER A 288 -1.62 -16.66 8.04
N LEU A 289 -0.52 -15.91 8.10
CA LEU A 289 -0.14 -14.98 7.03
C LEU A 289 0.03 -15.70 5.67
N ILE A 290 0.52 -16.94 5.66
CA ILE A 290 0.68 -17.74 4.44
C ILE A 290 -0.69 -18.04 3.81
N ALA A 291 -1.64 -18.50 4.62
CA ALA A 291 -3.00 -18.79 4.13
C ALA A 291 -3.71 -17.51 3.66
N ARG A 292 -3.59 -16.42 4.44
CA ARG A 292 -4.10 -15.09 4.08
C ARG A 292 -3.58 -14.63 2.72
N ASN A 293 -2.26 -14.71 2.48
CA ASN A 293 -1.66 -14.23 1.23
C ASN A 293 -2.10 -15.05 0.02
N ARG A 294 -2.24 -16.38 0.18
CA ARG A 294 -2.79 -17.26 -0.86
C ARG A 294 -4.22 -16.89 -1.21
N ILE A 295 -5.09 -16.70 -0.20
CA ILE A 295 -6.48 -16.26 -0.41
C ILE A 295 -6.52 -14.90 -1.10
N ALA A 296 -5.78 -13.91 -0.58
CA ALA A 296 -5.79 -12.55 -1.11
C ALA A 296 -5.35 -12.50 -2.59
N ALA A 297 -4.31 -13.25 -2.97
CA ALA A 297 -3.85 -13.29 -4.37
C ALA A 297 -4.94 -13.82 -5.32
N VAL A 298 -5.68 -14.85 -4.88
CA VAL A 298 -6.81 -15.41 -5.66
C VAL A 298 -7.98 -14.42 -5.68
N CYS A 299 -8.30 -13.76 -4.57
CA CYS A 299 -9.31 -12.70 -4.52
C CYS A 299 -9.01 -11.57 -5.50
N ASP A 300 -7.78 -11.08 -5.52
CA ASP A 300 -7.34 -9.99 -6.40
C ASP A 300 -7.52 -10.40 -7.88
N PHE A 301 -7.17 -11.64 -8.23
CA PHE A 301 -7.39 -12.19 -9.57
C PHE A 301 -8.87 -12.19 -9.95
N PHE A 302 -9.75 -12.84 -9.18
CA PHE A 302 -11.18 -12.92 -9.51
C PHE A 302 -11.86 -11.54 -9.49
N THR A 303 -11.41 -10.62 -8.64
CA THR A 303 -11.89 -9.24 -8.63
C THR A 303 -11.53 -8.53 -9.94
N CYS A 304 -10.30 -8.67 -10.41
CA CYS A 304 -9.89 -8.15 -11.71
C CYS A 304 -10.71 -8.73 -12.86
N ILE A 305 -10.88 -10.06 -12.90
CA ILE A 305 -11.69 -10.72 -13.95
C ILE A 305 -13.11 -10.18 -13.96
N ARG A 306 -13.72 -10.02 -12.78
CA ARG A 306 -15.08 -9.47 -12.62
C ARG A 306 -15.16 -8.01 -13.10
N TYR A 307 -14.17 -7.19 -12.78
CA TYR A 307 -14.16 -5.80 -13.23
C TYR A 307 -13.97 -5.66 -14.75
N LEU A 308 -13.16 -6.53 -15.34
CA LEU A 308 -13.00 -6.61 -16.80
C LEU A 308 -14.29 -7.07 -17.48
N SER A 309 -14.93 -8.12 -16.98
CA SER A 309 -16.17 -8.66 -17.56
C SER A 309 -17.35 -7.71 -17.43
N GLN A 310 -17.44 -6.96 -16.34
CA GLN A 310 -18.46 -5.92 -16.13
C GLN A 310 -18.13 -4.60 -16.86
N GLY A 311 -16.94 -4.47 -17.43
CA GLY A 311 -16.49 -3.25 -18.11
C GLY A 311 -16.27 -2.06 -17.17
N LEU A 312 -16.08 -2.30 -15.86
CA LEU A 312 -15.72 -1.29 -14.87
C LEU A 312 -14.31 -0.74 -15.10
N ILE A 313 -13.43 -1.56 -15.67
CA ILE A 313 -12.10 -1.17 -16.11
C ILE A 313 -11.94 -1.47 -17.61
N LYS A 314 -11.41 -0.51 -18.37
CA LYS A 314 -11.17 -0.64 -19.83
C LYS A 314 -9.73 -0.28 -20.20
N PRO A 315 -8.72 -1.00 -19.71
CA PRO A 315 -7.33 -0.69 -20.04
C PRO A 315 -7.01 -1.07 -21.50
N GLY A 316 -5.88 -0.60 -22.04
CA GLY A 316 -5.37 -1.12 -23.31
C GLY A 316 -5.09 -2.63 -23.26
N PRO A 317 -4.98 -3.34 -24.41
CA PRO A 317 -4.66 -4.77 -24.44
C PRO A 317 -3.38 -5.09 -23.68
N ARG A 318 -2.32 -4.30 -23.91
CA ARG A 318 -1.02 -4.43 -23.23
C ARG A 318 -1.15 -4.24 -21.72
N ASP A 319 -1.81 -3.17 -21.28
CA ASP A 319 -1.91 -2.85 -19.85
C ASP A 319 -2.75 -3.88 -19.10
N SER A 320 -3.85 -4.34 -19.73
CA SER A 320 -4.69 -5.40 -19.17
C SER A 320 -3.92 -6.71 -19.06
N TYR A 321 -3.12 -7.04 -20.07
CA TYR A 321 -2.28 -8.23 -20.05
C TYR A 321 -1.29 -8.18 -18.88
N PHE A 322 -0.49 -7.12 -18.77
CA PHE A 322 0.49 -7.00 -17.67
C PHE A 322 -0.17 -6.92 -16.29
N HIS A 323 -1.36 -6.33 -16.19
CA HIS A 323 -2.12 -6.37 -14.96
C HIS A 323 -2.48 -7.80 -14.56
N VAL A 324 -3.03 -8.60 -15.48
CA VAL A 324 -3.37 -10.00 -15.22
C VAL A 324 -2.11 -10.86 -14.99
N VAL A 325 -1.03 -10.65 -15.74
CA VAL A 325 0.26 -11.32 -15.52
C VAL A 325 0.82 -11.02 -14.14
N ASN A 326 0.70 -9.78 -13.65
CA ASN A 326 1.15 -9.45 -12.30
C ASN A 326 0.30 -10.14 -11.22
N LEU A 327 -1.00 -10.34 -11.45
CA LEU A 327 -1.86 -11.12 -10.55
C LEU A 327 -1.46 -12.62 -10.55
N ARG A 328 -1.17 -13.19 -11.73
CA ARG A 328 -0.61 -14.54 -11.85
C ARG A 328 0.74 -14.69 -11.14
N LYS A 329 1.61 -13.69 -11.25
CA LYS A 329 2.89 -13.64 -10.51
C LYS A 329 2.65 -13.65 -9.00
N ASN A 330 1.71 -12.83 -8.51
CA ASN A 330 1.37 -12.77 -7.09
C ASN A 330 0.87 -14.13 -6.57
N MET A 331 -0.01 -14.81 -7.30
CA MET A 331 -0.44 -16.17 -6.95
C MET A 331 0.73 -17.16 -7.00
N SER A 332 1.60 -17.08 -8.02
CA SER A 332 2.78 -17.94 -8.13
C SER A 332 3.78 -17.77 -6.98
N LEU A 333 3.94 -16.55 -6.46
CA LEU A 333 4.72 -16.30 -5.25
C LEU A 333 4.00 -16.84 -4.00
N ALA A 334 2.68 -16.59 -3.89
CA ALA A 334 1.89 -16.98 -2.74
C ALA A 334 1.82 -18.51 -2.56
N LYS A 335 1.68 -19.29 -3.64
CA LYS A 335 1.70 -20.77 -3.57
C LYS A 335 3.03 -21.33 -3.04
N LEU A 336 4.13 -20.59 -3.21
CA LEU A 336 5.46 -20.92 -2.69
C LEU A 336 5.73 -20.36 -1.29
N GLY A 337 4.75 -19.65 -0.69
CA GLY A 337 4.90 -19.01 0.62
C GLY A 337 5.71 -17.72 0.60
N LEU A 338 5.94 -17.14 -0.59
CA LEU A 338 6.66 -15.87 -0.76
C LEU A 338 5.71 -14.68 -0.71
N GLY A 339 6.20 -13.56 -0.18
CA GLY A 339 5.46 -12.31 -0.14
C GLY A 339 5.34 -11.68 -1.52
N PHE A 340 4.26 -10.90 -1.73
CA PHE A 340 4.09 -10.04 -2.88
C PHE A 340 3.49 -8.71 -2.43
N VAL A 341 3.73 -7.65 -3.19
CA VAL A 341 3.11 -6.35 -2.98
C VAL A 341 1.88 -6.26 -3.89
N PRO A 342 0.65 -6.18 -3.34
CA PRO A 342 -0.52 -5.87 -4.14
C PRO A 342 -0.30 -4.50 -4.80
N ARG A 343 -0.33 -4.44 -6.13
CA ARG A 343 -0.42 -3.15 -6.84
C ARG A 343 -1.87 -2.68 -6.75
N SER A 344 -2.33 -2.35 -5.54
CA SER A 344 -3.54 -1.56 -5.37
C SER A 344 -3.25 -0.17 -5.96
N ASN A 345 -4.07 0.23 -6.94
CA ASN A 345 -3.99 1.46 -7.74
C ASN A 345 -3.22 1.32 -9.05
N ILE A 346 -3.94 0.85 -10.07
CA ILE A 346 -3.71 1.30 -11.44
C ILE A 346 -3.83 2.83 -11.40
N ARG A 347 -2.68 3.51 -11.51
CA ARG A 347 -2.66 4.91 -11.89
C ARG A 347 -3.25 4.98 -13.29
N HIS A 348 -4.51 5.43 -13.37
CA HIS A 348 -5.02 5.99 -14.61
C HIS A 348 -4.24 7.28 -14.84
N ASN A 349 -3.25 7.20 -15.73
CA ASN A 349 -2.68 8.39 -16.37
C ASN A 349 -3.61 8.83 -17.49
#